data_AF-A0ABC9PD43-F1
#
_entry.id   AF-A0ABC9PD43-F1
#
_cell.length_a   1.000
_cell.length_b   1.000
_cell.length_c   1.000
_cell.angle_alpha   90.00
_cell.angle_beta   90.00
_cell.angle_gamma   90.00
#
_symmetry.space_group_name_H-M   'P 1'
#
loop_
_entity.id
_entity.type
_entity.pdbx_description
1 polymer ?
#
loop_
_entity_poly.entity_id
_entity_poly.type
_entity_poly.pdbx_seq_one_letter_code
_entity_poly.pdbx_strand_id
1 'polypeptide(L)'
;MKMVEILHRYYGDLDLINEKWNEDYESILIKPKDNQEYKRCRLAKKTPKKEGYFTVFWKKDQDNKNIPYTDRDLGDELVIVVIDDCHCGLFIIPKEVAISKKILSTKDCKGKMAMRFYPSWCTNLNKTAQATQKWQLDYFQKIELEE
;
A
#
# COMPACT_ATOMS: atom_id res chain seq x y z
N MET A 1 -10.55 1.50 -13.71
CA MET A 1 -9.70 2.38 -12.85
C MET A 1 -8.27 1.93 -13.08
N LYS A 2 -7.33 2.85 -13.36
CA LYS A 2 -5.95 2.48 -13.74
C LYS A 2 -5.28 1.54 -12.73
N MET A 3 -5.55 1.72 -11.43
CA MET A 3 -5.03 0.82 -10.39
C MET A 3 -5.47 -0.64 -10.59
N VAL A 4 -6.74 -0.86 -10.91
CA VAL A 4 -7.30 -2.21 -11.09
C VAL A 4 -6.68 -2.91 -12.29
N GLU A 5 -6.42 -2.20 -13.39
CA GLU A 5 -5.73 -2.73 -14.57
C GLU A 5 -4.30 -3.19 -14.23
N ILE A 6 -3.58 -2.43 -13.41
CA ILE A 6 -2.24 -2.80 -12.93
C ILE A 6 -2.30 -4.04 -12.03
N LEU A 7 -3.30 -4.12 -11.15
CA LEU A 7 -3.49 -5.28 -10.27
C LEU A 7 -3.80 -6.54 -11.08
N HIS A 8 -4.65 -6.46 -12.11
CA HIS A 8 -4.89 -7.58 -13.03
C HIS A 8 -3.65 -7.96 -13.83
N ARG A 9 -2.84 -7.00 -14.28
CA ARG A 9 -1.59 -7.29 -14.97
C ARG A 9 -0.61 -8.06 -14.09
N TYR A 10 -0.54 -7.73 -12.80
CA TYR A 10 0.41 -8.34 -11.88
C TYR A 10 -0.09 -9.67 -11.29
N TYR A 11 -1.34 -9.72 -10.83
CA TYR A 11 -1.93 -10.88 -10.14
C TYR A 11 -2.80 -11.77 -11.04
N GLY A 12 -3.04 -11.39 -12.29
CA GLY A 12 -3.92 -12.12 -13.21
C GLY A 12 -5.40 -12.00 -12.85
N ASP A 13 -6.10 -13.14 -12.90
CA ASP A 13 -7.51 -13.22 -12.55
C ASP A 13 -7.71 -13.09 -11.04
N LEU A 14 -8.56 -12.14 -10.66
CA LEU A 14 -8.83 -11.79 -9.27
C LEU A 14 -10.28 -11.30 -9.10
N ASP A 15 -10.81 -11.49 -7.91
CA ASP A 15 -12.06 -10.87 -7.48
C ASP A 15 -11.78 -9.53 -6.82
N LEU A 16 -12.67 -8.55 -7.07
CA LEU A 16 -12.64 -7.23 -6.44
C LEU A 16 -13.69 -7.17 -5.34
N ILE A 17 -13.28 -6.70 -4.17
CA ILE A 17 -14.16 -6.52 -3.02
C ILE A 17 -14.02 -5.08 -2.53
N ASN A 18 -15.14 -4.36 -2.47
CA ASN A 18 -15.16 -2.99 -1.99
C ASN A 18 -14.79 -2.91 -0.51
N GLU A 19 -14.04 -1.86 -0.18
CA GLU A 19 -13.72 -1.51 1.19
C GLU A 19 -14.37 -0.17 1.54
N LYS A 20 -15.01 -0.06 2.71
CA LYS A 20 -15.78 1.13 3.09
C LYS A 20 -14.95 2.33 3.61
N TRP A 21 -13.62 2.22 3.69
CA TRP A 21 -12.75 3.26 4.28
C TRP A 21 -11.59 3.52 3.35
N ASN A 22 -11.17 4.78 3.27
CA ASN A 22 -10.03 5.25 2.47
C ASN A 22 -10.29 5.28 0.95
N GLU A 23 -11.55 5.50 0.55
CA GLU A 23 -11.97 5.58 -0.86
C GLU A 23 -11.20 6.64 -1.65
N ASP A 24 -10.82 7.75 -1.01
CA ASP A 24 -9.96 8.77 -1.61
C ASP A 24 -8.63 8.19 -2.13
N TYR A 25 -8.17 7.06 -1.61
CA TYR A 25 -6.95 6.36 -2.03
C TYR A 25 -7.27 5.05 -2.75
N GLU A 26 -8.41 5.01 -3.43
CA GLU A 26 -8.92 3.87 -4.22
C GLU A 26 -8.90 2.56 -3.42
N SER A 27 -9.38 2.59 -2.17
CA SER A 27 -9.36 1.42 -1.29
C SER A 27 -10.13 0.24 -1.88
N ILE A 28 -9.41 -0.86 -2.12
CA ILE A 28 -10.00 -2.10 -2.61
C ILE A 28 -9.32 -3.30 -1.98
N LEU A 29 -10.06 -4.38 -1.84
CA LEU A 29 -9.54 -5.69 -1.54
C LEU A 29 -9.53 -6.49 -2.83
N ILE A 30 -8.42 -7.19 -3.10
CA ILE A 30 -8.35 -8.15 -4.19
C ILE A 30 -8.22 -9.56 -3.63
N LYS A 31 -8.79 -10.53 -4.33
CA LYS A 31 -8.57 -11.95 -4.05
C LYS A 31 -8.16 -12.66 -5.34
N PRO A 32 -6.85 -12.88 -5.55
CA PRO A 32 -6.36 -13.69 -6.67
C PRO A 32 -7.00 -15.09 -6.64
N LYS A 33 -7.34 -15.67 -7.80
CA LYS A 33 -8.04 -16.97 -7.86
C LYS A 33 -7.21 -18.14 -7.34
N ASP A 34 -5.88 -18.01 -7.39
CA ASP A 34 -4.91 -18.98 -6.89
C ASP A 34 -4.59 -18.81 -5.40
N ASN A 35 -5.14 -17.78 -4.73
CA ASN A 35 -4.91 -17.50 -3.32
C ASN A 35 -6.20 -17.56 -2.49
N GLN A 36 -6.09 -18.08 -1.26
CA GLN A 36 -7.22 -18.20 -0.35
C GLN A 36 -7.54 -16.89 0.39
N GLU A 37 -6.54 -16.07 0.63
CA GLU A 37 -6.65 -14.84 1.41
C GLU A 37 -6.65 -13.58 0.53
N TYR A 38 -7.27 -12.52 1.03
CA TYR A 38 -7.34 -11.24 0.32
C TYR A 38 -6.07 -10.41 0.53
N LYS A 39 -5.81 -9.51 -0.42
CA LYS A 39 -4.75 -8.49 -0.35
C LYS A 39 -5.40 -7.12 -0.31
N ARG A 40 -4.86 -6.23 0.54
CA ARG A 40 -5.43 -4.89 0.74
C ARG A 40 -4.67 -3.88 -0.08
N CYS A 41 -5.35 -3.23 -1.04
CA CYS A 41 -4.72 -2.39 -2.04
C CYS A 41 -5.07 -0.91 -1.84
N ARG A 42 -4.11 -0.03 -2.13
CA ARG A 42 -4.28 1.43 -2.13
C ARG A 42 -3.53 2.07 -3.29
N LEU A 43 -4.09 3.15 -3.84
CA LEU A 43 -3.36 4.08 -4.68
C LEU A 43 -2.66 5.12 -3.81
N ALA A 44 -1.34 5.23 -3.89
CA ALA A 44 -0.60 6.31 -3.25
C ALA A 44 -0.54 7.54 -4.16
N LYS A 45 -0.63 8.72 -3.54
CA LYS A 45 -0.74 10.00 -4.25
C LYS A 45 0.49 10.86 -4.04
N LYS A 46 0.95 11.49 -5.12
CA LYS A 46 1.99 12.52 -5.06
C LYS A 46 1.46 13.74 -4.31
N THR A 47 2.32 14.43 -3.57
CA THR A 47 1.95 15.66 -2.86
C THR A 47 2.91 16.79 -3.22
N PRO A 48 2.45 18.05 -3.38
CA PRO A 48 3.30 19.11 -3.93
C PRO A 48 4.57 19.44 -3.13
N LYS A 49 4.53 19.29 -1.80
CA LYS A 49 5.58 19.81 -0.91
C LYS A 49 6.58 18.77 -0.39
N LYS A 50 6.36 17.49 -0.69
CA LYS A 50 7.13 16.39 -0.10
C LYS A 50 7.31 15.28 -1.12
N GLU A 51 8.55 14.83 -1.23
CA GLU A 51 8.92 13.66 -2.02
C GLU A 51 8.18 12.39 -1.59
N GLY A 52 8.12 11.44 -2.52
CA GLY A 52 7.39 10.19 -2.37
C GLY A 52 5.87 10.36 -2.43
N TYR A 53 5.19 9.22 -2.31
CA TYR A 53 3.75 9.10 -2.51
C TYR A 53 3.08 8.77 -1.18
N PHE A 54 2.09 9.56 -0.81
CA PHE A 54 1.37 9.43 0.44
C PHE A 54 0.15 8.55 0.26
N THR A 55 -0.10 7.66 1.21
CA THR A 55 -1.32 6.86 1.28
C THR A 55 -1.72 6.60 2.73
N VAL A 56 -2.94 6.11 2.91
CA VAL A 56 -3.57 5.85 4.21
C VAL A 56 -4.10 4.41 4.28
N PHE A 57 -4.08 3.84 5.47
CA PHE A 57 -4.49 2.47 5.77
C PHE A 57 -4.99 2.40 7.21
N TRP A 58 -6.22 2.86 7.42
CA TRP A 58 -6.89 2.85 8.72
C TRP A 58 -8.35 2.46 8.60
N LYS A 59 -8.94 2.01 9.71
CA LYS A 59 -10.38 1.76 9.87
C LYS A 59 -10.95 2.57 11.01
N LYS A 60 -12.29 2.57 11.15
CA LYS A 60 -12.96 3.08 12.35
C LYS A 60 -13.18 1.95 13.35
N ASP A 61 -12.97 2.25 14.63
CA ASP A 61 -13.44 1.40 15.72
C ASP A 61 -14.94 1.60 15.99
N GLN A 62 -15.45 0.91 17.01
CA GLN A 62 -16.84 0.98 17.45
C GLN A 62 -17.27 2.39 17.92
N ASP A 63 -16.31 3.23 18.33
CA ASP A 63 -16.52 4.61 18.77
C ASP A 63 -16.34 5.62 17.62
N ASN A 64 -16.29 5.15 16.37
CA ASN A 64 -16.04 5.94 15.16
C ASN A 64 -14.67 6.65 15.11
N LYS A 65 -13.69 6.24 15.91
CA LYS A 65 -12.33 6.79 15.90
C LYS A 65 -11.46 6.07 14.87
N ASN A 66 -10.61 6.82 14.19
CA ASN A 66 -9.68 6.26 13.22
C ASN A 66 -8.56 5.53 13.96
N ILE A 67 -8.35 4.26 13.62
CA ILE A 67 -7.33 3.39 14.20
C ILE A 67 -6.54 2.68 13.10
N PRO A 68 -5.25 2.38 13.32
CA PRO A 68 -4.47 1.51 12.44
C PRO A 68 -5.11 0.13 12.29
N TYR A 69 -4.83 -0.53 11.17
CA TYR A 69 -5.18 -1.94 10.98
C TYR A 69 -4.39 -2.85 11.91
N THR A 70 -5.00 -3.97 12.30
CA THR A 70 -4.32 -5.10 12.95
C THR A 70 -3.83 -6.11 11.92
N ASP A 71 -3.13 -7.15 12.39
CA ASP A 71 -2.74 -8.34 11.60
C ASP A 71 -3.94 -9.06 10.96
N ARG A 72 -5.07 -9.10 11.66
CA ARG A 72 -6.32 -9.70 11.16
C ARG A 72 -7.00 -8.85 10.09
N ASP A 73 -6.86 -7.53 10.18
CA ASP A 73 -7.44 -6.62 9.21
C ASP A 73 -6.69 -6.62 7.88
N LEU A 74 -5.41 -6.99 7.83
CA LEU A 74 -4.63 -6.79 6.62
C LEU A 74 -4.99 -7.78 5.49
N GLY A 75 -5.33 -9.02 5.84
CA GLY A 75 -5.23 -10.13 4.88
C GLY A 75 -3.78 -10.59 4.76
N ASP A 76 -3.30 -10.95 3.57
CA ASP A 76 -1.90 -11.39 3.40
C ASP A 76 -0.89 -10.24 3.30
N GLU A 77 -1.24 -9.22 2.51
CA GLU A 77 -0.33 -8.18 2.07
C GLU A 77 -1.01 -6.81 2.03
N LEU A 78 -0.21 -5.78 2.30
CA LEU A 78 -0.53 -4.40 1.95
C LEU A 78 0.10 -4.09 0.59
N VAL A 79 -0.73 -3.87 -0.43
CA VAL A 79 -0.29 -3.54 -1.78
C VAL A 79 -0.50 -2.05 -2.04
N ILE A 80 0.59 -1.32 -2.27
CA ILE A 80 0.52 0.11 -2.57
C ILE A 80 0.92 0.35 -4.01
N VAL A 81 -0.03 0.79 -4.81
CA VAL A 81 0.18 1.13 -6.22
C VAL A 81 0.60 2.60 -6.32
N VAL A 82 1.62 2.87 -7.12
CA VAL A 82 2.04 4.22 -7.48
C VAL A 82 1.91 4.37 -8.99
N ILE A 83 1.22 5.42 -9.42
CA ILE A 83 1.06 5.79 -10.83
C ILE A 83 1.41 7.28 -10.94
N ASP A 84 2.47 7.60 -11.68
CA ASP A 84 2.98 8.95 -11.89
C ASP A 84 3.46 9.10 -13.34
N ASP A 85 2.52 9.44 -14.22
CA ASP A 85 2.71 9.51 -15.67
C ASP A 85 3.29 8.19 -16.25
N CYS A 86 4.53 8.23 -16.73
CA CYS A 86 5.25 7.07 -17.28
C CYS A 86 5.87 6.15 -16.20
N HIS A 87 5.78 6.52 -14.92
CA HIS A 87 6.30 5.71 -13.82
C HIS A 87 5.17 4.98 -13.10
N CYS A 88 5.26 3.65 -13.09
CA CYS A 88 4.31 2.80 -12.40
C CYS A 88 5.03 1.73 -11.58
N GLY A 89 4.46 1.37 -10.42
CA GLY A 89 4.99 0.28 -9.61
C GLY A 89 4.08 -0.10 -8.45
N LEU A 90 4.35 -1.26 -7.86
CA LEU A 90 3.68 -1.76 -6.66
C LEU A 90 4.70 -1.94 -5.54
N PHE A 91 4.31 -1.55 -4.32
CA PHE A 91 4.92 -2.08 -3.10
C PHE A 91 4.05 -3.20 -2.58
N ILE A 92 4.62 -4.39 -2.42
CA ILE A 92 3.90 -5.57 -1.93
C ILE A 92 4.48 -5.90 -0.57
N ILE A 93 3.86 -5.39 0.50
CA ILE A 93 4.39 -5.52 1.86
C ILE A 93 3.69 -6.71 2.56
N PRO A 94 4.40 -7.83 2.81
CA PRO A 94 3.84 -8.95 3.56
C PRO A 94 3.46 -8.54 4.99
N LYS A 95 2.49 -9.24 5.58
CA LYS A 95 2.02 -9.02 6.95
C LYS A 95 3.15 -8.94 7.98
N GLU A 96 4.12 -9.84 7.92
CA GLU A 96 5.26 -9.92 8.85
C GLU A 96 6.12 -8.66 8.76
N VAL A 97 6.29 -8.16 7.53
CA VAL A 97 7.02 -6.93 7.25
C VAL A 97 6.23 -5.73 7.75
N ALA A 98 4.92 -5.70 7.51
CA ALA A 98 4.04 -4.65 8.01
C ALA A 98 4.05 -4.58 9.55
N ILE A 99 4.11 -5.72 10.25
CA ILE A 99 4.28 -5.79 11.70
C ILE A 99 5.67 -5.27 12.11
N SER A 100 6.75 -5.79 11.52
CA SER A 100 8.12 -5.39 11.89
C SER A 100 8.40 -3.90 11.64
N LYS A 101 7.81 -3.31 10.59
CA LYS A 101 7.90 -1.87 10.27
C LYS A 101 6.86 -1.02 11.02
N LYS A 102 6.14 -1.62 11.98
CA LYS A 102 5.16 -0.97 12.86
C LYS A 102 4.06 -0.25 12.07
N ILE A 103 3.66 -0.83 10.94
CA ILE A 103 2.54 -0.38 10.11
C ILE A 103 1.24 -0.85 10.77
N LEU A 104 1.17 -2.13 11.14
CA LEU A 104 0.01 -2.69 11.84
C LEU A 104 0.09 -2.45 13.35
N SER A 105 -1.08 -2.35 13.97
CA SER A 105 -1.22 -2.38 15.43
C SER A 105 -1.03 -3.80 15.94
N THR A 106 -0.28 -3.93 17.04
CA THR A 106 -0.12 -5.16 17.82
C THR A 106 -0.38 -4.85 19.30
N LYS A 107 -0.26 -5.84 20.19
CA LYS A 107 -0.38 -5.62 21.64
C LYS A 107 0.60 -4.56 22.16
N ASP A 108 1.81 -4.52 21.62
CA ASP A 108 2.92 -3.68 22.09
C ASP A 108 3.19 -2.47 21.18
N CYS A 109 2.42 -2.31 20.09
CA CYS A 109 2.61 -1.22 19.13
C CYS A 109 1.29 -0.68 18.62
N LYS A 110 1.12 0.65 18.65
CA LYS A 110 -0.08 1.32 18.13
C LYS A 110 -0.29 1.15 16.62
N GLY A 111 0.78 0.96 15.84
CA GLY A 111 0.72 0.96 14.37
C GLY A 111 0.66 2.37 13.76
N LYS A 112 0.49 2.43 12.43
CA LYS A 112 0.41 3.65 11.63
C LYS A 112 -0.92 3.68 10.85
N MET A 113 -1.46 4.88 10.64
CA MET A 113 -2.65 5.07 9.80
C MET A 113 -2.30 5.55 8.39
N ALA A 114 -1.08 6.04 8.19
CA ALA A 114 -0.63 6.60 6.92
C ALA A 114 0.89 6.60 6.86
N MET A 115 1.44 6.56 5.65
CA MET A 115 2.87 6.78 5.43
C MET A 115 3.16 7.17 3.98
N ARG A 116 4.44 7.46 3.72
CA ARG A 116 4.97 7.68 2.38
C ARG A 116 5.70 6.45 1.86
N PHE A 117 5.54 6.21 0.58
CA PHE A 117 6.25 5.20 -0.19
C PHE A 117 7.17 5.89 -1.20
N TYR A 118 8.39 5.39 -1.32
CA TYR A 118 9.45 5.99 -2.10
C TYR A 118 9.93 5.00 -3.15
N PRO A 119 9.37 5.02 -4.38
CA PRO A 119 9.86 4.21 -5.49
C PRO A 119 11.33 4.48 -5.81
N SER A 120 11.94 3.62 -6.62
CA SER A 120 13.35 3.74 -6.99
C SER A 120 13.67 5.07 -7.71
N TRP A 121 12.69 5.69 -8.37
CA TRP A 121 12.85 6.99 -9.04
C TRP A 121 12.81 8.20 -8.10
N CYS A 122 12.49 8.04 -6.81
CA CYS A 122 12.60 9.12 -5.83
C CYS A 122 14.07 9.27 -5.37
N THR A 123 14.77 10.29 -5.87
CA THR A 123 16.23 10.45 -5.64
C THR A 123 16.59 11.55 -4.63
N ASN A 124 15.82 12.64 -4.54
CA ASN A 124 16.13 13.78 -3.67
C ASN A 124 15.55 13.63 -2.24
N LEU A 125 15.90 12.53 -1.56
CA LEU A 125 15.33 12.18 -0.27
C LEU A 125 16.18 12.66 0.91
N ASN A 126 15.52 13.09 1.99
CA ASN A 126 16.20 13.33 3.28
C ASN A 126 16.58 12.00 3.96
N LYS A 127 17.42 12.05 5.02
CA LYS A 127 17.95 10.85 5.70
C LYS A 127 16.87 9.86 6.15
N THR A 128 15.74 10.34 6.69
CA THR A 128 14.64 9.49 7.15
C THR A 128 13.90 8.83 5.98
N ALA A 129 13.69 9.58 4.90
CA ALA A 129 13.08 9.07 3.68
C ALA A 129 13.99 8.06 2.98
N GLN A 130 15.30 8.29 2.92
CA GLN A 130 16.28 7.33 2.39
C GLN A 130 16.28 6.01 3.18
N ALA A 131 16.27 6.08 4.52
CA ALA A 131 16.18 4.88 5.36
C ALA A 131 14.86 4.12 5.15
N THR A 132 13.77 4.84 4.87
CA THR A 132 12.46 4.24 4.57
C THR A 132 12.46 3.60 3.18
N GLN A 133 12.94 4.33 2.17
CA GLN A 133 13.10 3.83 0.80
C GLN A 133 13.92 2.54 0.78
N LYS A 134 15.04 2.50 1.51
CA LYS A 134 15.96 1.36 1.52
C LYS A 134 15.24 0.02 1.73
N TRP A 135 14.38 -0.07 2.75
CA TRP A 135 13.65 -1.31 2.98
C TRP A 135 12.41 -1.45 2.10
N GLN A 136 11.80 -0.35 1.66
CA GLN A 136 10.65 -0.41 0.75
C GLN A 136 11.03 -0.97 -0.61
N LEU A 137 12.26 -0.72 -1.08
CA LEU A 137 12.75 -1.21 -2.36
C LEU A 137 12.91 -2.74 -2.38
N ASP A 138 13.12 -3.39 -1.24
CA ASP A 138 13.12 -4.85 -1.14
C ASP A 138 11.74 -5.47 -1.50
N TYR A 139 10.69 -4.64 -1.49
CA TYR A 139 9.31 -5.03 -1.75
C TYR A 139 8.70 -4.25 -2.92
N PHE A 140 9.52 -3.59 -3.73
CA PHE A 140 9.07 -2.74 -4.83
C PHE A 140 9.23 -3.44 -6.17
N GLN A 141 8.14 -3.54 -6.92
CA GLN A 141 8.14 -4.00 -8.30
C GLN A 141 7.79 -2.84 -9.23
N LYS A 142 8.69 -2.53 -10.15
CA LYS A 142 8.39 -1.61 -11.26
C LYS A 142 7.45 -2.28 -12.25
N ILE A 143 6.46 -1.54 -12.72
CA ILE A 143 5.55 -1.97 -13.78
C ILE A 143 5.82 -1.12 -15.00
N GLU A 144 6.10 -1.80 -16.10
CA GLU A 144 6.22 -1.16 -17.40
C GLU A 144 4.82 -1.03 -17.99
N LEU A 145 4.46 0.21 -18.33
CA LEU A 145 3.28 0.49 -19.13
C LEU A 145 3.74 0.39 -20.58
N GLU A 146 3.36 -0.70 -21.26
CA GLU A 146 3.45 -0.75 -22.73
C GLU A 146 2.58 0.37 -23.31
N GLU A 147 3.12 1.10 -24.29
CA GLU A 147 2.43 2.17 -25.02
C GLU A 147 1.26 1.66 -25.88
#